data_AF-A0A285BG06-F1
#
_entry.id   AF-A0A285BG06-F1
#
_cell.length_a   1.000
_cell.length_b   1.000
_cell.length_c   1.000
_cell.angle_alpha   90.00
_cell.angle_beta   90.00
_cell.angle_gamma   90.00
#
_symmetry.space_group_name_H-M   'P 1'
#
loop_
_entity.id
_entity.type
_entity.pdbx_description
1 polymer ?
#
loop_
_entity_poly.entity_id
_entity_poly.type
_entity_poly.pdbx_seq_one_letter_code
_entity_poly.pdbx_strand_id
1 'polypeptide(L)'
;MPREKFSITLDDVMIERINNFVSREKSMSGKFNEILRAYFAMLDRVKKEVLHVFTENEFNYIYDAFNGTILLPELSFKTLLIAKVEDADRFDRLSEKWNVDMDAFLSKLNALSEFECYAVCKIAEEFWSKN
;
A
#
# COMPACT_ATOMS: atom_id res chain seq x y z
N MET A 1 -20.67 2.57 -19.43
CA MET A 1 -19.28 2.13 -19.71
C MET A 1 -19.33 0.75 -20.35
N PRO A 2 -18.57 0.50 -21.42
CA PRO A 2 -18.41 -0.83 -21.98
C PRO A 2 -17.93 -1.81 -20.91
N ARG A 3 -18.39 -3.06 -20.97
CA ARG A 3 -17.95 -4.13 -20.08
C ARG A 3 -17.36 -5.24 -20.93
N GLU A 4 -16.15 -5.65 -20.57
CA GLU A 4 -15.50 -6.83 -21.16
C GLU A 4 -15.68 -8.02 -20.21
N LYS A 5 -15.97 -9.19 -20.77
CA LYS A 5 -16.13 -10.41 -19.99
C LYS A 5 -14.81 -11.17 -19.99
N PHE A 6 -14.24 -11.37 -18.80
CA PHE A 6 -13.08 -12.21 -18.59
C PHE A 6 -13.38 -13.25 -17.51
N SER A 7 -12.70 -14.40 -17.56
CA SER A 7 -12.83 -15.47 -16.58
C SER A 7 -11.65 -15.43 -15.63
N ILE A 8 -11.90 -15.58 -14.32
CA ILE A 8 -10.87 -15.64 -13.27
C ILE A 8 -11.13 -16.84 -12.37
N THR A 9 -10.07 -17.35 -11.77
CA THR A 9 -10.15 -18.33 -10.69
C THR A 9 -9.93 -17.60 -9.37
N LEU A 10 -10.79 -17.87 -8.39
CA LEU A 10 -10.68 -17.38 -7.03
C LEU A 10 -10.70 -18.58 -6.10
N ASP A 11 -9.98 -18.50 -4.97
CA ASP A 11 -10.11 -19.49 -3.91
C ASP A 11 -11.49 -19.37 -3.22
N ASP A 12 -11.87 -20.44 -2.50
CA ASP A 12 -13.17 -20.55 -1.84
C ASP A 12 -13.39 -19.43 -0.80
N VAL A 13 -12.32 -19.00 -0.12
CA VAL A 13 -12.37 -17.94 0.89
C VAL A 13 -12.76 -16.61 0.25
N MET A 14 -12.16 -16.28 -0.89
CA MET A 14 -12.47 -15.07 -1.64
C MET A 14 -13.88 -15.12 -2.22
N ILE A 15 -14.33 -16.28 -2.71
CA ILE A 15 -15.70 -16.48 -3.18
C ILE A 15 -16.70 -16.20 -2.05
N GLU A 16 -16.46 -16.77 -0.86
CA GLU A 16 -17.30 -16.55 0.31
C GLU A 16 -17.35 -15.07 0.72
N ARG A 17 -16.19 -14.41 0.78
CA ARG A 17 -16.09 -12.98 1.14
C ARG A 17 -16.87 -12.09 0.17
N ILE A 18 -16.79 -12.35 -1.13
CA ILE A 18 -17.54 -11.56 -2.14
C ILE A 18 -19.04 -11.83 -2.01
N ASN A 19 -19.45 -13.08 -1.79
CA ASN A 19 -20.87 -13.42 -1.61
C ASN A 19 -21.48 -12.74 -0.38
N ASN A 20 -20.72 -12.66 0.72
CA ASN A 20 -21.16 -12.05 1.97
C ASN A 20 -20.98 -10.52 2.00
N PHE A 21 -20.34 -9.92 1.00
CA PHE A 21 -20.18 -8.48 0.91
C PHE A 21 -21.54 -7.77 0.77
N VAL A 22 -21.77 -6.79 1.65
CA VAL A 22 -22.95 -5.93 1.62
C VAL A 22 -22.86 -5.02 0.39
N SER A 23 -23.75 -5.24 -0.57
CA SER A 23 -23.70 -4.60 -1.88
C SER A 23 -25.09 -4.28 -2.38
N ARG A 24 -25.16 -3.27 -3.25
CA ARG A 24 -26.39 -2.95 -4.01
C ARG A 24 -26.60 -3.91 -5.19
N GLU A 25 -25.56 -4.64 -5.56
CA GLU A 25 -25.56 -5.59 -6.66
C GLU A 25 -25.98 -6.98 -6.18
N LYS A 26 -26.83 -7.64 -6.98
CA LYS A 26 -27.32 -8.99 -6.68
C LYS A 26 -26.41 -10.10 -7.22
N SER A 27 -25.67 -9.82 -8.29
CA SER A 27 -24.82 -10.81 -8.96
C SER A 27 -23.40 -10.81 -8.40
N MET A 28 -22.74 -11.97 -8.41
CA MET A 28 -21.32 -12.13 -8.03
C MET A 28 -20.43 -11.12 -8.76
N SER A 29 -20.57 -11.02 -10.08
CA SER A 29 -19.78 -10.09 -10.90
C SER A 29 -20.06 -8.63 -10.55
N GLY A 30 -21.31 -8.28 -10.23
CA GLY A 30 -21.67 -6.94 -9.78
C GLY A 30 -20.99 -6.58 -8.47
N LYS A 31 -21.09 -7.46 -7.46
CA LYS A 31 -20.42 -7.29 -6.15
C LYS A 31 -18.91 -7.15 -6.30
N PHE A 32 -18.29 -8.03 -7.10
CA PHE A 32 -16.85 -7.99 -7.37
C PHE A 32 -16.41 -6.66 -7.99
N ASN A 33 -17.17 -6.15 -8.98
CA ASN A 33 -16.89 -4.84 -9.58
C ASN A 33 -17.07 -3.69 -8.58
N GLU A 34 -18.09 -3.74 -7.71
CA GLU A 34 -18.29 -2.72 -6.67
C GLU A 34 -17.11 -2.70 -5.68
N ILE A 35 -16.66 -3.87 -5.21
CA ILE A 35 -15.50 -4.02 -4.32
C ILE A 35 -14.25 -3.44 -4.96
N LEU A 36 -13.92 -3.84 -6.19
CA LEU A 36 -12.72 -3.36 -6.88
C LEU A 36 -12.74 -1.84 -7.08
N ARG A 37 -13.89 -1.29 -7.51
CA ARG A 37 -14.03 0.16 -7.70
C ARG A 37 -13.87 0.91 -6.39
N ALA A 38 -14.48 0.43 -5.32
CA ALA A 38 -14.36 1.03 -4.00
C ALA A 38 -12.91 0.98 -3.52
N TYR A 39 -12.26 -0.18 -3.66
CA TYR A 39 -10.87 -0.39 -3.28
C TYR A 39 -9.92 0.57 -4.01
N PHE A 40 -9.94 0.59 -5.35
CA PHE A 40 -9.06 1.47 -6.12
C PHE A 40 -9.34 2.95 -5.84
N ALA A 41 -10.61 3.35 -5.75
CA ALA A 41 -10.96 4.74 -5.42
C ALA A 41 -10.49 5.16 -4.02
N MET A 42 -10.54 4.26 -3.04
CA MET A 42 -10.02 4.51 -1.68
C MET A 42 -8.51 4.56 -1.68
N LEU A 43 -7.84 3.61 -2.32
CA LEU A 43 -6.39 3.59 -2.43
C LEU A 43 -5.85 4.86 -3.08
N ASP A 44 -6.44 5.31 -4.19
CA ASP A 44 -6.04 6.53 -4.88
C ASP A 44 -6.20 7.79 -4.03
N ARG A 45 -7.25 7.86 -3.19
CA ARG A 45 -7.46 8.98 -2.26
C ARG A 45 -6.41 8.97 -1.16
N VAL A 46 -6.22 7.82 -0.50
CA VAL A 46 -5.26 7.69 0.59
C VAL A 46 -3.83 7.94 0.10
N LYS A 47 -3.48 7.47 -1.11
CA LYS A 47 -2.19 7.79 -1.73
C LYS A 47 -1.97 9.30 -1.84
N LYS A 48 -2.99 10.07 -2.25
CA LYS A 48 -2.89 11.55 -2.30
C LYS A 48 -2.74 12.17 -0.91
N GLU A 49 -3.41 11.63 0.09
CA GLU A 49 -3.30 12.11 1.47
C GLU A 49 -1.89 11.86 2.03
N VAL A 50 -1.35 10.65 1.90
CA VAL A 50 -0.01 10.31 2.42
C VAL A 50 1.11 11.02 1.66
N LEU A 51 0.93 11.39 0.39
CA LEU A 51 1.89 12.21 -0.36
C LEU A 51 2.16 13.58 0.28
N HIS A 52 1.23 14.09 1.09
CA HIS A 52 1.40 15.35 1.82
C HIS A 52 1.95 15.18 3.24
N VAL A 53 2.09 13.96 3.73
CA VAL A 53 2.61 13.65 5.07
C VAL A 53 4.15 13.67 5.10
N PHE A 54 4.76 13.20 4.01
CA PHE A 54 6.20 13.03 3.90
C PHE A 54 6.83 14.07 2.98
N THR A 55 8.06 14.42 3.29
CA THR A 55 8.93 15.22 2.43
C THR A 55 9.46 14.38 1.27
N GLU A 56 10.01 15.04 0.25
CA GLU A 56 10.67 14.35 -0.87
C GLU A 56 11.82 13.45 -0.41
N ASN A 57 12.62 13.92 0.55
CA ASN A 57 13.73 13.13 1.11
C ASN A 57 13.24 11.89 1.85
N GLU A 58 12.15 12.00 2.63
CA GLU A 58 11.53 10.84 3.29
C GLU A 58 10.96 9.85 2.28
N PHE A 59 10.42 10.31 1.15
CA PHE A 59 10.01 9.40 0.07
C PHE A 59 11.19 8.71 -0.60
N ASN A 60 12.26 9.44 -0.91
CA ASN A 60 13.48 8.86 -1.47
C ASN A 60 14.10 7.81 -0.54
N TYR A 61 14.07 8.09 0.77
CA TYR A 61 14.42 7.11 1.80
C TYR A 61 13.56 5.85 1.66
N ILE A 62 12.22 6.00 1.63
CA ILE A 62 11.30 4.85 1.55
C ILE A 62 11.55 4.05 0.27
N TYR A 63 11.79 4.72 -0.85
CA TYR A 63 12.07 4.05 -2.12
C TYR A 63 13.31 3.17 -2.02
N ASP A 64 14.41 3.70 -1.48
CA ASP A 64 15.63 2.92 -1.29
C ASP A 64 15.44 1.77 -0.29
N ALA A 65 14.75 2.01 0.84
CA ALA A 65 14.47 0.99 1.85
C ALA A 65 13.62 -0.18 1.30
N PHE A 66 12.78 0.09 0.30
CA PHE A 66 11.93 -0.91 -0.36
C PHE A 66 12.52 -1.47 -1.65
N ASN A 67 13.73 -1.07 -2.04
CA ASN A 67 14.37 -1.63 -3.24
C ASN A 67 14.54 -3.16 -3.09
N GLY A 68 14.07 -3.91 -4.09
CA GLY A 68 14.07 -5.38 -4.09
C GLY A 68 13.12 -6.04 -3.08
N THR A 69 12.20 -5.28 -2.48
CA THR A 69 11.21 -5.83 -1.53
C THR A 69 9.94 -6.28 -2.24
N ILE A 70 9.48 -7.50 -1.93
CA ILE A 70 8.19 -8.02 -2.38
C ILE A 70 7.15 -7.79 -1.28
N LEU A 71 6.03 -7.16 -1.62
CA LEU A 71 4.92 -6.93 -0.72
C LEU A 71 3.99 -8.14 -0.67
N LEU A 72 3.82 -8.71 0.51
CA LEU A 72 2.96 -9.87 0.76
C LEU A 72 1.79 -9.49 1.68
N PRO A 73 0.54 -9.74 1.29
CA PRO A 73 -0.64 -9.31 2.05
C PRO A 73 -0.87 -10.06 3.37
N GLU A 74 -0.13 -11.14 3.62
CA GLU A 74 -0.20 -11.93 4.85
C GLU A 74 0.46 -11.24 6.05
N LEU A 75 1.28 -10.20 5.82
CA LEU A 75 1.98 -9.44 6.85
C LEU A 75 1.32 -8.08 7.05
N SER A 76 1.39 -7.56 8.29
CA SER A 76 1.01 -6.16 8.54
C SER A 76 1.95 -5.22 7.78
N PHE A 77 1.37 -4.39 6.93
CA PHE A 77 2.08 -3.35 6.18
C PHE A 77 2.68 -2.31 7.11
N LYS A 78 2.05 -2.00 8.25
CA LYS A 78 2.65 -1.10 9.24
C LYS A 78 3.92 -1.70 9.83
N THR A 79 3.85 -2.97 10.25
CA THR A 79 5.01 -3.67 10.82
C THR A 79 6.14 -3.79 9.79
N LEU A 80 5.80 -4.16 8.56
CA LEU A 80 6.77 -4.26 7.47
C LEU A 80 7.44 -2.91 7.18
N LEU A 81 6.65 -1.83 7.07
CA LEU A 81 7.13 -0.49 6.76
C LEU A 81 8.09 0.02 7.82
N ILE A 82 7.73 -0.09 9.10
CA ILE A 82 8.58 0.36 10.20
C ILE A 82 9.87 -0.47 10.24
N ALA A 83 9.77 -1.80 10.17
CA ALA A 83 10.95 -2.66 10.20
C ALA A 83 11.91 -2.37 9.03
N LYS A 84 11.37 -2.16 7.82
CA LYS A 84 12.18 -1.80 6.65
C LYS A 84 12.90 -0.47 6.81
N VAL A 85 12.22 0.52 7.38
CA VAL A 85 12.83 1.82 7.66
C VAL A 85 13.92 1.70 8.73
N GLU A 86 13.65 1.03 9.85
CA GLU A 86 14.64 0.84 10.90
C GLU A 86 15.87 0.05 10.42
N ASP A 87 15.68 -1.02 9.65
CA ASP A 87 16.77 -1.82 9.10
C ASP A 87 17.61 -1.01 8.10
N ALA A 88 16.96 -0.28 7.18
CA ALA A 88 17.65 0.51 6.18
C ALA A 88 18.48 1.64 6.82
N ASP A 89 18.02 2.22 7.93
CA ASP A 89 18.84 3.19 8.66
C ASP A 89 20.05 2.52 9.31
N ARG A 90 19.79 1.40 9.99
CA ARG A 90 20.79 0.69 10.77
C ARG A 90 21.94 0.16 9.92
N PHE A 91 21.63 -0.38 8.74
CA PHE A 91 22.61 -1.06 7.90
C PHE A 91 23.12 -0.20 6.74
N ASP A 92 22.27 0.64 6.16
CA ASP A 92 22.59 1.43 4.96
C ASP A 92 22.74 2.93 5.24
N ARG A 93 22.47 3.38 6.48
CA ARG A 93 22.56 4.78 6.92
C ARG A 93 21.76 5.72 6.01
N LEU A 94 20.57 5.29 5.62
CA LEU A 94 19.74 6.05 4.69
C LEU A 94 19.33 7.42 5.25
N SER A 95 19.26 7.61 6.58
CA SER A 95 18.98 8.93 7.16
C SER A 95 20.09 9.93 6.87
N GLU A 96 21.36 9.49 6.91
CA GLU A 96 22.51 10.31 6.54
C GLU A 96 22.48 10.63 5.03
N LYS A 97 22.20 9.63 4.20
CA LYS A 97 22.14 9.78 2.73
C LYS A 97 21.08 10.79 2.30
N TRP A 98 19.87 10.69 2.85
CA TRP A 98 18.72 11.49 2.45
C TRP A 98 18.46 12.68 3.38
N ASN A 99 19.30 12.89 4.40
CA ASN A 99 19.13 13.95 5.40
C ASN A 99 17.72 13.93 6.04
N VAL A 100 17.34 12.77 6.60
CA VAL A 100 16.04 12.54 7.23
C VAL A 100 16.18 12.55 8.76
N ASP A 101 15.32 13.30 9.44
CA ASP A 101 15.16 13.23 10.90
C ASP A 101 14.39 11.97 11.26
N MET A 102 15.10 10.95 11.76
CA MET A 102 14.54 9.63 12.03
C MET A 102 13.47 9.64 13.13
N ASP A 103 13.62 10.46 14.16
CA ASP A 103 12.65 10.51 15.25
C ASP A 103 11.33 11.11 14.75
N ALA A 104 11.41 12.22 14.00
CA ALA A 104 10.24 12.84 13.39
C ALA A 104 9.59 11.92 12.34
N PHE A 105 10.41 11.24 11.54
CA PHE A 105 9.95 10.35 10.48
C PHE A 105 9.26 9.10 11.04
N LEU A 106 9.85 8.42 12.02
CA LEU A 106 9.23 7.28 12.71
C LEU A 106 7.94 7.69 13.43
N SER A 107 7.86 8.90 13.99
CA SER A 107 6.62 9.40 14.59
C SER A 107 5.50 9.52 13.55
N LYS A 108 5.79 9.98 12.32
CA LYS A 108 4.80 10.04 11.23
C LYS A 108 4.34 8.64 10.84
N LEU A 109 5.27 7.70 10.64
CA LEU A 109 4.97 6.31 10.27
C LEU A 109 4.12 5.61 11.34
N ASN A 110 4.43 5.83 12.61
CA ASN A 110 3.65 5.28 13.73
C ASN A 110 2.24 5.88 13.85
N ALA A 111 2.03 7.10 13.37
CA ALA A 111 0.70 7.73 13.36
C ALA A 111 -0.20 7.18 12.25
N LEU A 112 0.37 6.58 11.20
CA LEU A 112 -0.41 6.00 10.11
C LEU A 112 -1.22 4.78 10.57
N SER A 113 -2.42 4.65 10.00
CA SER A 113 -3.22 3.44 10.01
C SER A 113 -2.63 2.35 9.10
N GLU A 114 -3.08 1.12 9.28
CA GLU A 114 -2.64 -0.03 8.48
C GLU A 114 -2.84 0.21 6.97
N PHE A 115 -3.96 0.83 6.56
CA PHE A 115 -4.25 1.07 5.15
C PHE A 115 -3.44 2.24 4.57
N GLU A 116 -3.08 3.23 5.37
CA GLU A 116 -2.15 4.29 4.95
C GLU A 116 -0.74 3.73 4.78
N CYS A 117 -0.28 2.86 5.68
CA CYS A 117 0.99 2.13 5.50
C CYS A 117 0.98 1.29 4.21
N TYR A 118 -0.13 0.58 3.94
CA TYR A 118 -0.31 -0.14 2.69
C TYR A 118 -0.16 0.80 1.46
N ALA A 119 -0.79 1.97 1.51
CA ALA A 119 -0.69 2.96 0.44
C ALA A 119 0.75 3.46 0.23
N VAL A 120 1.49 3.74 1.31
CA VAL A 120 2.91 4.13 1.24
C VAL A 120 3.75 3.04 0.58
N CYS A 121 3.59 1.77 1.01
CA CYS A 121 4.29 0.64 0.40
C CYS A 121 3.98 0.52 -1.10
N LYS A 122 2.71 0.73 -1.50
CA LYS A 122 2.31 0.71 -2.91
C LYS A 122 2.90 1.86 -3.73
N ILE A 123 3.06 3.06 -3.15
CA ILE A 123 3.76 4.16 -3.82
C ILE A 123 5.22 3.77 -4.11
N ALA A 124 5.88 3.12 -3.15
CA ALA A 124 7.26 2.65 -3.34
C ALA A 124 7.38 1.54 -4.40
N GLU A 125 6.48 0.57 -4.39
CA GLU A 125 6.43 -0.48 -5.43
C GLU A 125 6.19 0.13 -6.82
N GLU A 126 5.29 1.11 -6.93
CA GLU A 126 5.04 1.80 -8.20
C GLU A 126 6.25 2.57 -8.71
N PHE A 127 7.04 3.18 -7.83
CA PHE A 127 8.29 3.85 -8.21
C PHE A 127 9.25 2.87 -8.90
N TRP A 128 9.48 1.69 -8.31
CA TRP A 128 10.37 0.68 -8.88
C TRP A 128 9.78 -0.04 -10.10
N SER A 129 8.45 -0.10 -10.25
CA SER A 129 7.83 -0.69 -11.44
C SER A 129 7.97 0.15 -12.72
N LYS A 130 8.27 1.45 -12.56
CA LYS A 130 8.34 2.43 -13.66
C LYS A 130 9.76 2.78 -14.10
N ASN A 131 10.77 2.38 -13.33
CA ASN A 131 12.19 2.64 -13.57
C ASN A 131 12.89 1.34 -14.01
#